data_AF-A0A967QUZ8-F1
#
_entry.id   AF-A0A967QUZ8-F1
#
_cell.length_a   1.000
_cell.length_b   1.000
_cell.length_c   1.000
_cell.angle_alpha   90.00
_cell.angle_beta   90.00
_cell.angle_gamma   90.00
#
_symmetry.space_group_name_H-M   'P 1'
#
loop_
_entity.id
_entity.type
_entity.pdbx_description
1 polymer ?
#
loop_
_entity_poly.entity_id
_entity_poly.type
_entity_poly.pdbx_seq_one_letter_code
_entity_poly.pdbx_strand_id
1 'polypeptide(L)'
;GTKTASGRPILANDPHLAPVLPAHWYLAHLETPEWSVVGGSIPGIPGFGFGHNRHAAWGVTAGLIDTTDLFVEEVGADGASVRRGDEFVACEVRTEAIEIKGSASEHVEVLITDRGPVVGPA
;
A
#
# COMPACT_ATOMS: atom_id res chain seq x y z
N GLY A 1 3.01 -11.72 -32.25
CA GLY A 1 3.87 -10.83 -33.06
C GLY A 1 4.90 -11.67 -33.80
N THR A 2 5.86 -11.03 -34.45
CA THR A 2 6.91 -11.72 -35.23
C THR A 2 7.99 -12.39 -34.38
N LYS A 3 8.01 -12.14 -33.06
CA LYS A 3 9.04 -12.63 -32.12
C LYS A 3 8.66 -13.91 -31.36
N THR A 4 7.51 -14.51 -31.63
CA THR A 4 7.03 -15.72 -30.93
C THR A 4 6.66 -16.81 -31.92
N ALA A 5 6.97 -18.07 -31.60
CA ALA A 5 6.72 -19.21 -32.49
C ALA A 5 5.22 -19.39 -32.85
N SER A 6 4.32 -19.06 -31.92
CA SER A 6 2.87 -19.14 -32.13
C SER A 6 2.28 -17.96 -32.90
N GLY A 7 3.10 -16.93 -33.20
CA GLY A 7 2.62 -15.65 -33.70
C GLY A 7 1.79 -14.83 -32.71
N ARG A 8 1.56 -15.32 -31.48
CA ARG A 8 0.75 -14.66 -30.42
C ARG A 8 1.62 -14.10 -29.28
N PRO A 9 1.17 -13.09 -28.52
CA PRO A 9 1.94 -12.54 -27.40
C PRO A 9 2.28 -13.60 -26.33
N ILE A 10 3.39 -13.40 -25.63
CA ILE A 10 3.78 -14.15 -24.41
C ILE A 10 4.08 -13.11 -23.33
N LEU A 11 3.57 -13.32 -22.13
CA LEU A 11 3.89 -12.55 -20.93
C LEU A 11 4.41 -13.50 -19.86
N ALA A 12 5.52 -13.13 -19.22
CA ALA A 12 6.07 -13.80 -18.06
C ALA A 12 6.30 -12.77 -16.96
N ASN A 13 5.93 -13.10 -15.71
CA ASN A 13 6.06 -12.21 -14.56
C ASN A 13 6.31 -13.01 -13.27
N ASP A 14 7.29 -12.56 -12.49
CA ASP A 14 7.74 -13.12 -11.22
C ASP A 14 7.93 -11.99 -10.19
N PRO A 15 6.88 -11.40 -9.62
CA PRO A 15 7.02 -10.27 -8.69
C PRO A 15 7.76 -10.69 -7.41
N HIS A 16 8.93 -10.09 -7.17
CA HIS A 16 9.77 -10.39 -6.02
C HIS A 16 9.26 -9.70 -4.76
N LEU A 17 9.01 -10.50 -3.72
CA LEU A 17 8.64 -10.05 -2.37
C LEU A 17 9.46 -10.86 -1.34
N ALA A 18 9.57 -10.34 -0.12
CA ALA A 18 10.24 -11.08 0.94
C ALA A 18 9.56 -12.45 1.17
N PRO A 19 10.32 -13.55 1.33
CA PRO A 19 9.73 -14.86 1.55
C PRO A 19 9.11 -14.94 2.95
N VAL A 20 7.82 -15.28 3.03
CA VAL A 20 7.10 -15.50 4.30
C VAL A 20 6.15 -16.70 4.16
N LEU A 21 5.66 -17.19 5.30
CA LEU A 21 4.65 -18.24 5.36
C LEU A 21 3.40 -17.72 6.09
N PRO A 22 2.19 -17.84 5.51
CA PRO A 22 1.91 -18.30 4.14
C PRO A 22 2.48 -17.35 3.07
N ALA A 23 2.61 -17.83 1.82
CA ALA A 23 3.08 -17.01 0.71
C ALA A 23 2.14 -15.80 0.47
N HIS A 24 2.71 -14.69 -0.02
CA HIS A 24 1.93 -13.46 -0.28
C HIS A 24 0.87 -13.69 -1.37
N TRP A 25 1.25 -14.42 -2.42
CA TRP A 25 0.40 -14.68 -3.58
C TRP A 25 -0.38 -15.97 -3.41
N TYR A 26 -1.70 -15.85 -3.49
CA TYR A 26 -2.66 -16.94 -3.58
C TYR A 26 -3.13 -17.09 -5.03
N LEU A 27 -2.93 -18.25 -5.64
CA LEU A 27 -3.40 -18.52 -6.99
C LEU A 27 -4.88 -18.87 -6.97
N ALA A 28 -5.66 -18.17 -7.80
CA ALA A 28 -7.10 -18.37 -7.89
C ALA A 28 -7.60 -18.25 -9.33
N HIS A 29 -8.77 -18.84 -9.57
CA HIS A 29 -9.60 -18.62 -10.75
C HIS A 29 -10.98 -18.18 -10.27
N LEU A 30 -11.42 -17.01 -10.72
CA LEU A 30 -12.77 -16.50 -10.50
C LEU A 30 -13.52 -16.44 -11.83
N GLU A 31 -14.69 -17.05 -11.88
CA GLU A 31 -15.58 -17.09 -13.05
C GLU A 31 -16.96 -16.57 -12.64
N THR A 32 -17.51 -15.68 -13.45
CA THR A 32 -18.92 -15.27 -13.44
C THR A 32 -19.52 -15.54 -14.83
N PRO A 33 -20.84 -15.40 -15.02
CA PRO A 33 -21.43 -15.48 -16.36
C PRO A 33 -20.87 -14.43 -17.35
N GLU A 34 -20.41 -13.28 -16.85
CA GLU A 34 -19.95 -12.14 -17.65
C GLU A 34 -18.43 -12.12 -17.85
N TRP A 35 -17.62 -12.61 -16.89
CA TRP A 35 -16.18 -12.52 -16.96
C TRP A 35 -15.44 -13.63 -16.21
N SER A 36 -14.14 -13.74 -16.49
CA SER A 36 -13.26 -14.80 -16.02
C SER A 36 -11.86 -14.24 -15.77
N VAL A 37 -11.21 -14.61 -14.67
CA VAL A 37 -9.83 -14.23 -14.37
C VAL A 37 -9.08 -15.35 -13.66
N VAL A 38 -7.86 -15.61 -14.10
CA VAL A 38 -6.92 -16.57 -13.50
C VAL A 38 -5.63 -15.85 -13.18
N GLY A 39 -5.10 -15.98 -11.96
CA GLY A 39 -3.87 -15.31 -11.58
C GLY A 39 -3.52 -15.39 -10.10
N GLY A 40 -2.60 -14.52 -9.67
CA GLY A 40 -2.22 -14.34 -8.27
C GLY A 40 -2.93 -13.17 -7.60
N SER A 41 -3.54 -13.44 -6.45
CA SER A 41 -4.19 -12.47 -5.57
C SER A 41 -3.50 -12.43 -4.21
N ILE A 42 -3.74 -11.40 -3.41
CA ILE A 42 -3.31 -11.34 -2.01
C ILE A 42 -4.55 -11.59 -1.15
N PRO A 43 -4.53 -12.54 -0.19
CA PRO A 43 -5.68 -12.78 0.69
C PRO A 43 -6.22 -11.49 1.32
N GLY A 44 -7.52 -11.24 1.17
CA GLY A 44 -8.19 -10.03 1.65
C GLY A 44 -8.30 -8.89 0.62
N ILE A 45 -7.62 -8.98 -0.53
CA ILE A 45 -7.71 -8.00 -1.61
C ILE A 45 -8.60 -8.52 -2.74
N PRO A 46 -9.62 -7.77 -3.20
CA PRO A 46 -10.51 -8.20 -4.28
C PRO A 46 -9.89 -7.93 -5.67
N GLY A 47 -8.69 -8.47 -5.93
CA GLY A 47 -7.96 -8.22 -7.16
C GLY A 47 -6.83 -9.20 -7.45
N PHE A 48 -6.44 -9.27 -8.73
CA PHE A 48 -5.37 -10.12 -9.24
C PHE A 48 -4.22 -9.25 -9.73
N GLY A 49 -3.09 -9.25 -8.99
CA GLY A 49 -1.93 -8.42 -9.32
C GLY A 49 -1.24 -8.84 -10.62
N PHE A 50 -1.28 -10.13 -10.93
CA PHE A 50 -0.86 -10.69 -12.21
C PHE A 50 -1.80 -11.82 -12.62
N GLY A 51 -1.95 -12.03 -13.91
CA GLY A 51 -2.86 -13.03 -14.43
C GLY A 51 -3.32 -12.73 -15.85
N HIS A 52 -4.43 -13.34 -16.21
CA HIS A 52 -5.09 -13.06 -17.48
C HIS A 52 -6.60 -13.28 -17.38
N ASN A 53 -7.31 -12.70 -18.34
CA ASN A 53 -8.69 -13.02 -18.66
C ASN A 53 -8.77 -13.52 -20.11
N ARG A 54 -9.98 -13.56 -20.68
CA ARG A 54 -10.20 -14.00 -22.07
C ARG A 54 -9.64 -13.04 -23.13
N HIS A 55 -9.25 -11.82 -22.75
CA HIS A 55 -8.89 -10.74 -23.66
C HIS A 55 -7.44 -10.26 -23.50
N ALA A 56 -6.90 -10.25 -22.29
CA ALA A 56 -5.59 -9.70 -21.97
C ALA A 56 -4.89 -10.49 -20.85
N ALA A 57 -3.57 -10.39 -20.81
CA ALA A 57 -2.72 -10.81 -19.71
C ALA A 57 -1.95 -9.59 -19.15
N TRP A 58 -1.72 -9.56 -17.85
CA TRP A 58 -1.02 -8.48 -17.15
C TRP A 58 -0.11 -9.03 -16.05
N GLY A 59 0.86 -8.21 -15.68
CA GLY A 59 1.80 -8.46 -14.60
C GLY A 59 2.29 -7.13 -14.04
N VAL A 60 2.89 -7.18 -12.87
CA VAL A 60 3.35 -5.99 -12.14
C VAL A 60 4.81 -6.13 -11.71
N THR A 61 5.48 -4.98 -11.64
CA THR A 61 6.79 -4.79 -11.01
C THR A 61 6.79 -3.44 -10.30
N ALA A 62 7.69 -3.25 -9.34
CA ALA A 62 7.81 -1.98 -8.64
C ALA A 62 8.24 -0.88 -9.62
N GLY A 63 7.44 0.18 -9.73
CA GLY A 63 7.76 1.32 -10.59
C GLY A 63 8.92 2.17 -10.09
N LEU A 64 9.21 2.13 -8.77
CA LEU A 64 10.24 2.93 -8.10
C LEU A 64 10.19 4.42 -8.45
N ILE A 65 8.99 4.92 -8.72
CA ILE A 65 8.75 6.34 -8.96
C ILE A 65 8.65 7.07 -7.62
N ASP A 66 9.06 8.33 -7.60
CA ASP A 66 8.90 9.17 -6.43
C ASP A 66 7.43 9.56 -6.25
N THR A 67 6.83 9.06 -5.17
CA THR A 67 5.42 9.29 -4.80
C THR A 67 5.28 9.77 -3.36
N THR A 68 6.37 10.17 -2.70
CA THR A 68 6.35 10.49 -1.27
C THR A 68 7.42 11.49 -0.91
N ASP A 69 6.98 12.66 -0.44
CA ASP A 69 7.85 13.71 0.12
C ASP A 69 7.82 13.68 1.65
N LEU A 70 8.95 14.04 2.27
CA LEU A 70 9.03 14.29 3.72
C LEU A 70 9.18 15.79 3.99
N PHE A 71 8.41 16.27 4.97
CA PHE A 71 8.46 17.65 5.44
C PHE A 71 8.93 17.68 6.89
N VAL A 72 9.87 18.58 7.18
CA VAL A 72 10.27 18.88 8.56
C VAL A 72 9.29 19.91 9.12
N GLU A 73 8.56 19.51 10.15
CA GLU A 73 7.56 20.35 10.81
C GLU A 73 8.11 20.91 12.13
N GLU A 74 7.91 22.22 12.36
CA GLU A 74 8.15 22.84 13.68
C GLU A 74 6.88 22.66 14.52
N VAL A 75 6.92 21.75 15.49
CA VAL A 75 5.80 21.48 16.40
C VAL A 75 5.76 22.54 17.49
N GLY A 76 4.57 23.08 17.75
CA GLY A 76 4.35 24.08 18.79
C GLY A 76 4.57 23.52 20.20
N ALA A 77 4.74 24.43 21.16
CA ALA A 77 4.96 24.05 22.56
C ALA A 77 3.76 23.33 23.20
N ASP A 78 2.57 23.44 22.60
CA ASP A 78 1.38 22.69 22.98
C ASP A 78 1.43 21.22 22.56
N GLY A 79 2.41 20.83 21.73
CA GLY A 79 2.56 19.49 21.19
C GLY A 79 1.43 19.09 20.23
N ALA A 80 0.61 20.03 19.78
CA ALA A 80 -0.60 19.77 18.99
C ALA A 80 -0.80 20.75 17.83
N SER A 81 0.17 21.63 17.57
CA SER A 81 0.17 22.59 16.48
C SER A 81 1.48 22.54 15.68
N VAL A 82 1.46 23.03 14.44
CA VAL A 82 2.65 23.15 13.59
C VAL A 82 2.79 24.55 13.01
N ARG A 83 4.03 25.00 12.80
CA ARG A 83 4.31 26.33 12.23
C ARG A 83 3.88 26.42 10.77
N ARG A 84 3.11 27.45 10.43
CA ARG A 84 2.77 27.84 9.06
C ARG A 84 3.01 29.34 8.92
N GLY A 85 4.09 29.71 8.22
CA GLY A 85 4.55 31.10 8.22
C GLY A 85 4.94 31.55 9.62
N ASP A 86 4.35 32.63 10.12
CA ASP A 86 4.62 33.16 11.46
C ASP A 86 3.70 32.58 12.55
N GLU A 87 2.68 31.81 12.17
CA GLU A 87 1.63 31.32 13.06
C GLU A 87 1.78 29.83 13.37
N PHE A 88 1.25 29.40 14.51
CA PHE A 88 1.05 27.98 14.82
C PHE A 88 -0.41 27.61 14.53
N VAL A 89 -0.59 26.59 13.70
CA VAL A 89 -1.90 26.08 13.29
C VAL A 89 -2.12 24.73 13.96
N ALA A 90 -3.28 24.54 14.59
CA ALA A 90 -3.64 23.30 15.25
C ALA A 90 -3.66 22.12 14.27
N CYS A 91 -3.11 20.98 14.68
CA CYS A 91 -3.21 19.72 13.99
C CYS A 91 -4.54 19.02 14.35
N GLU A 92 -4.98 18.11 13.49
CA GLU A 92 -5.86 17.05 13.95
C GLU A 92 -5.05 16.11 14.84
N VAL A 93 -5.53 15.86 16.06
CA VAL A 93 -4.91 14.92 17.01
C VAL A 93 -5.85 13.73 17.19
N ARG A 94 -5.37 12.54 16.83
CA ARG A 94 -6.08 11.28 17.09
C ARG A 94 -5.38 10.51 18.20
N THR A 95 -6.11 10.18 19.24
CA THR A 95 -5.62 9.23 20.26
C THR A 95 -6.03 7.82 19.84
N GLU A 96 -5.05 6.98 19.53
CA GLU A 96 -5.24 5.59 19.16
C GLU A 96 -4.83 4.67 20.31
N ALA A 97 -5.65 3.67 20.60
CA ALA A 97 -5.34 2.66 21.62
C ALA A 97 -4.77 1.39 20.96
N ILE A 98 -3.58 0.99 21.38
CA ILE A 98 -2.91 -0.23 20.98
C ILE A 98 -3.13 -1.27 22.08
N GLU A 99 -4.00 -2.24 21.80
CA GLU A 99 -4.28 -3.36 22.71
C GLU A 99 -3.09 -4.33 22.75
N ILE A 100 -2.48 -4.48 23.93
CA ILE A 100 -1.31 -5.35 24.13
C ILE A 100 -1.75 -6.63 24.84
N LYS A 101 -1.55 -7.78 24.18
CA LYS A 101 -1.92 -9.09 24.74
C LYS A 101 -1.23 -9.32 26.09
N GLY A 102 -2.03 -9.42 27.15
CA GLY A 102 -1.54 -9.69 28.51
C GLY A 102 -0.95 -8.47 29.22
N SER A 103 -1.20 -7.25 28.73
CA SER A 103 -0.77 -6.00 29.34
C SER A 103 -1.86 -4.93 29.19
N ALA A 104 -1.66 -3.77 29.81
CA ALA A 104 -2.53 -2.62 29.58
C ALA A 104 -2.33 -2.06 28.17
N SER A 105 -3.39 -1.51 27.59
CA SER A 105 -3.32 -0.85 26.29
C SER A 105 -2.44 0.39 26.35
N GLU A 106 -1.60 0.57 25.34
CA GLU A 106 -0.84 1.80 25.16
C GLU A 106 -1.63 2.79 24.30
N HIS A 107 -1.56 4.08 24.64
CA HIS A 107 -2.25 5.12 23.89
C HIS A 107 -1.21 5.96 23.15
N VAL A 108 -1.41 6.18 21.86
CA VAL A 108 -0.53 6.93 20.98
C VAL A 108 -1.29 8.12 20.41
N GLU A 109 -0.70 9.31 20.49
CA GLU A 109 -1.21 10.50 19.81
C GLU A 109 -0.63 10.57 18.40
N VAL A 110 -1.52 10.62 17.41
CA VAL A 110 -1.19 10.80 16.00
C VAL A 110 -1.55 12.23 15.60
N LEU A 111 -0.52 13.04 15.35
CA LEU A 111 -0.67 14.39 14.81
C LEU A 111 -0.79 14.32 13.29
N ILE A 112 -1.84 14.92 12.74
CA ILE A 112 -2.09 15.00 11.30
C ILE A 112 -2.09 16.46 10.87
N THR A 113 -1.20 16.78 9.94
CA THR A 113 -1.07 18.11 9.32
C THR A 113 -1.79 18.14 7.96
N ASP A 114 -1.80 19.30 7.31
CA ASP A 114 -2.24 19.44 5.91
C ASP A 114 -1.39 18.64 4.91
N ARG A 115 -0.18 18.19 5.31
CA ARG A 115 0.76 17.41 4.50
C ARG A 115 0.79 15.93 4.86
N GLY A 116 -0.04 15.50 5.80
CA GLY A 116 -0.10 14.13 6.29
C GLY A 116 0.36 13.97 7.75
N PRO A 117 0.46 12.71 8.22
CA PRO A 117 0.80 12.42 9.61
C PRO A 117 2.26 12.74 9.93
N VAL A 118 2.51 13.18 11.17
CA VAL A 118 3.87 13.24 11.72
C VAL A 118 4.32 11.81 12.00
N VAL A 119 5.33 11.34 11.26
CA VAL A 119 5.77 9.93 11.29
C VAL A 119 6.94 9.66 12.24
N GLY A 120 7.56 10.70 12.79
CA GLY A 120 8.69 10.57 13.71
C GLY A 120 9.39 11.90 14.00
N PRO A 121 10.38 11.89 14.90
CA PRO A 121 11.24 13.04 15.12
C PRO A 121 12.08 13.35 13.87
N ALA A 122 12.47 14.62 13.74
CA ALA A 122 13.45 15.05 12.74
C ALA A 122 14.87 14.60 13.09
#